data_AF-L2G7X1-F1
#
_entry.id   AF-L2G7X1-F1
#
_cell.length_a   1.000
_cell.length_b   1.000
_cell.length_c   1.000
_cell.angle_alpha   90.00
_cell.angle_beta   90.00
_cell.angle_gamma   90.00
#
_symmetry.space_group_name_H-M   'P 1'
#
loop_
_entity.id
_entity.type
_entity.pdbx_description
1 polymer ?
#
loop_
_entity_poly.entity_id
_entity_poly.type
_entity_poly.pdbx_seq_one_letter_code
_entity_poly.pdbx_strand_id
1 'polypeptide(L)'
;MASSSTPNTPQAIPAEMENFVVGLIGMGDMGKMYAQRLSAAGWKIMACDQEEKYESLKEEFSGNPLVIIAHRASPLSVQKVETVLSVLGSKHVYLSAHEHDRITADTQAVTHAAFLSMGKAWHANTQFPWEMSRYVGGVENVKINIMLRIYSQKWHVYAGLAILNPEARKQISQFARSVTDLYKLMLEGNAPALRARVLAAKQKVFGHDGSPKWADRPLLNPDLLERFSLGRKEDQTEPPRANNHLSLLAMVDCWAELGIVPYDHMICSTPLFRLWLGVAEYLFRSSEMLDDALRTAIEDHTYRSDDLEFTFGARGWAECVSQGHFETWKNRFETTQQFFQPRFKDAVAVGNAMMKAVLESTKD
;
A
#
# COMPACT_ATOMS: atom_id res chain seq x y z
N MET A 1 -27.53 -0.63 2.80
CA MET A 1 -27.81 -1.97 3.36
C MET A 1 -27.41 -2.99 2.31
N ALA A 2 -26.24 -3.62 2.46
CA ALA A 2 -25.73 -4.59 1.50
C ALA A 2 -26.34 -5.96 1.79
N SER A 3 -27.08 -6.53 0.84
CA SER A 3 -27.62 -7.88 0.95
C SER A 3 -26.49 -8.90 0.78
N SER A 4 -26.24 -9.71 1.81
CA SER A 4 -25.31 -10.85 1.75
C SER A 4 -25.98 -12.02 1.04
N SER A 5 -25.45 -12.46 -0.10
CA SER A 5 -25.79 -13.74 -0.72
C SER A 5 -24.94 -14.87 -0.13
N THR A 6 -25.56 -16.04 -0.02
CA THR A 6 -25.02 -17.31 0.51
C THR A 6 -23.82 -17.86 -0.26
N PRO A 7 -22.99 -18.74 0.34
CA PRO A 7 -21.81 -19.30 -0.31
C PRO A 7 -22.22 -20.21 -1.48
N ASN A 8 -21.67 -19.96 -2.68
CA ASN A 8 -21.93 -20.79 -3.85
C ASN A 8 -21.09 -22.07 -3.83
N THR A 9 -21.77 -23.22 -3.82
CA THR A 9 -21.22 -24.54 -4.17
C THR A 9 -20.68 -24.50 -5.61
N PRO A 10 -19.57 -25.17 -5.96
CA PRO A 10 -19.07 -25.19 -7.34
C PRO A 10 -20.14 -25.77 -8.28
N GLN A 11 -20.76 -24.89 -9.08
CA GLN A 11 -21.79 -25.26 -10.05
C GLN A 11 -21.14 -25.83 -11.30
N ALA A 12 -21.73 -26.90 -11.83
CA ALA A 12 -21.43 -27.38 -13.18
C ALA A 12 -21.70 -26.24 -14.19
N ILE A 13 -20.91 -26.20 -15.27
CA ILE A 13 -21.06 -25.20 -16.33
C ILE A 13 -22.52 -25.23 -16.84
N PRO A 14 -23.23 -24.08 -16.87
CA PRO A 14 -24.59 -24.03 -17.37
C PRO A 14 -24.66 -24.55 -18.81
N ALA A 15 -25.71 -25.29 -19.15
CA ALA A 15 -25.86 -25.93 -20.46
C ALA A 15 -25.79 -24.90 -21.62
N GLU A 16 -26.32 -23.70 -21.40
CA GLU A 16 -26.27 -22.58 -22.34
C GLU A 16 -24.86 -21.99 -22.55
N MET A 17 -23.86 -22.39 -21.76
CA MET A 17 -22.47 -21.93 -21.82
C MET A 17 -21.47 -23.06 -22.12
N GLU A 18 -21.91 -24.27 -22.50
CA GLU A 18 -21.05 -25.44 -22.74
C GLU A 18 -19.95 -25.19 -23.79
N ASN A 19 -20.21 -24.34 -24.80
CA ASN A 19 -19.26 -23.97 -25.84
C ASN A 19 -18.57 -22.60 -25.60
N PHE A 20 -18.75 -22.01 -24.43
CA PHE A 20 -18.20 -20.69 -24.12
C PHE A 20 -16.69 -20.75 -23.89
N VAL A 21 -15.93 -19.88 -24.57
CA VAL A 21 -14.47 -19.81 -24.48
C VAL A 21 -14.05 -18.53 -23.77
N VAL A 22 -13.20 -18.66 -22.74
CA VAL A 22 -12.62 -17.51 -22.04
C VAL A 22 -11.22 -17.26 -22.58
N GLY A 23 -11.01 -16.10 -23.20
CA GLY A 23 -9.69 -15.62 -23.58
C GLY A 23 -9.06 -14.82 -22.45
N LEU A 24 -7.83 -15.15 -22.06
CA LEU A 24 -7.04 -14.40 -21.08
C LEU A 24 -5.82 -13.80 -21.77
N ILE A 25 -5.71 -12.48 -21.72
CA ILE A 25 -4.60 -11.73 -22.31
C ILE A 25 -3.64 -11.32 -21.19
N GLY A 26 -2.44 -11.90 -21.21
CA GLY A 26 -1.40 -11.73 -20.21
C GLY A 26 -1.48 -12.78 -19.10
N MET A 27 -0.41 -13.55 -18.90
CA MET A 27 -0.29 -14.50 -17.78
C MET A 27 0.81 -14.09 -16.80
N GLY A 28 0.77 -12.82 -16.41
CA GLY A 28 1.33 -12.41 -15.13
C GLY A 28 0.62 -13.09 -13.95
N ASP A 29 0.99 -12.70 -12.75
CA ASP A 29 0.58 -13.34 -11.49
C ASP A 29 -0.94 -13.58 -11.40
N MET A 30 -1.74 -12.56 -11.73
CA MET A 30 -3.20 -12.63 -11.74
C MET A 30 -3.77 -13.46 -12.91
N GLY A 31 -3.21 -13.34 -14.12
CA GLY A 31 -3.72 -14.03 -15.31
C GLY A 31 -3.63 -15.56 -15.21
N LYS A 32 -2.52 -16.06 -14.64
CA LYS A 32 -2.33 -17.49 -14.36
C LYS A 32 -3.33 -18.04 -13.36
N MET A 33 -3.54 -17.31 -12.26
CA MET A 33 -4.52 -17.67 -11.25
C MET A 33 -5.91 -17.87 -11.86
N TYR A 34 -6.37 -16.91 -12.70
CA TYR A 34 -7.65 -17.04 -13.40
C TYR A 34 -7.66 -18.22 -14.37
N ALA A 35 -6.64 -18.36 -15.23
CA ALA A 35 -6.60 -19.43 -16.23
C ALA A 35 -6.78 -20.82 -15.60
N GLN A 36 -6.14 -21.07 -14.48
CA GLN A 36 -6.11 -22.38 -13.84
C GLN A 36 -7.38 -22.67 -13.05
N ARG A 37 -7.89 -21.69 -12.29
CA ARG A 37 -9.15 -21.87 -11.54
C ARG A 37 -10.32 -22.07 -12.49
N LEU A 38 -10.36 -21.32 -13.59
CA LEU A 38 -11.39 -21.47 -14.61
C LEU A 38 -11.25 -22.80 -15.36
N SER A 39 -10.05 -23.19 -15.77
CA SER A 39 -9.81 -24.47 -16.43
C SER A 39 -10.14 -25.68 -15.54
N ALA A 40 -9.78 -25.65 -14.26
CA ALA A 40 -10.09 -26.70 -13.29
C ALA A 40 -11.60 -26.86 -13.05
N ALA A 41 -12.37 -25.79 -13.25
CA ALA A 41 -13.82 -25.80 -13.20
C ALA A 41 -14.48 -26.21 -14.53
N GLY A 42 -13.68 -26.63 -15.51
CA GLY A 42 -14.14 -27.15 -16.81
C GLY A 42 -14.27 -26.11 -17.91
N TRP A 43 -13.99 -24.82 -17.65
CA TRP A 43 -14.10 -23.78 -18.67
C TRP A 43 -13.02 -23.96 -19.74
N LYS A 44 -13.36 -23.72 -21.02
CA LYS A 44 -12.40 -23.73 -22.12
C LYS A 44 -11.63 -22.41 -22.14
N ILE A 45 -10.33 -22.47 -21.83
CA ILE A 45 -9.45 -21.28 -21.71
C ILE A 45 -8.48 -21.19 -22.87
N MET A 46 -8.30 -19.99 -23.40
CA MET A 46 -7.22 -19.65 -24.34
C MET A 46 -6.32 -18.61 -23.66
N ALA A 47 -5.06 -18.96 -23.43
CA ALA A 47 -4.08 -18.15 -22.69
C ALA A 47 -2.72 -18.10 -23.40
N CYS A 48 -1.93 -17.07 -23.14
CA CYS A 48 -0.60 -16.85 -23.72
C CYS A 48 0.39 -16.30 -22.67
N ASP A 49 1.35 -17.10 -22.16
CA ASP A 49 2.63 -16.72 -21.48
C ASP A 49 3.45 -17.93 -20.91
N GLN A 50 4.57 -17.66 -20.20
CA GLN A 50 5.58 -18.61 -19.65
C GLN A 50 5.20 -19.38 -18.36
N GLU A 51 5.56 -20.66 -18.26
CA GLU A 51 5.05 -21.69 -17.31
C GLU A 51 5.66 -21.66 -15.87
N GLU A 52 6.88 -21.16 -15.71
CA GLU A 52 7.78 -21.45 -14.56
C GLU A 52 7.36 -20.88 -13.18
N LYS A 53 6.39 -19.96 -13.11
CA LYS A 53 6.00 -19.27 -11.86
C LYS A 53 4.77 -19.86 -11.16
N TYR A 54 4.32 -21.04 -11.58
CA TYR A 54 3.01 -21.59 -11.25
C TYR A 54 2.73 -21.78 -9.75
N GLU A 55 3.52 -22.58 -9.05
CA GLU A 55 3.16 -23.06 -7.71
C GLU A 55 3.15 -21.94 -6.65
N SER A 56 4.06 -20.97 -6.74
CA SER A 56 4.12 -19.86 -5.78
C SER A 56 2.90 -18.93 -5.86
N LEU A 57 2.31 -18.77 -7.05
CA LEU A 57 1.20 -17.86 -7.28
C LEU A 57 -0.14 -18.44 -6.79
N LYS A 58 -0.30 -19.76 -6.85
CA LYS A 58 -1.52 -20.44 -6.38
C LYS A 58 -1.72 -20.32 -4.87
N GLU A 59 -0.62 -20.35 -4.11
CA GLU A 59 -0.64 -20.16 -2.67
C GLU A 59 -0.93 -18.70 -2.28
N GLU A 60 -0.40 -17.73 -3.04
CA GLU A 60 -0.52 -16.29 -2.74
C GLU A 60 -1.95 -15.74 -2.87
N PHE A 61 -2.76 -16.22 -3.84
CA PHE A 61 -4.05 -15.59 -4.16
C PHE A 61 -5.31 -16.33 -3.67
N SER A 62 -5.18 -17.37 -2.86
CA SER A 62 -6.34 -18.09 -2.32
C SER A 62 -7.12 -17.23 -1.32
N GLY A 63 -8.43 -17.01 -1.56
CA GLY A 63 -9.35 -16.33 -0.62
C GLY A 63 -9.47 -14.81 -0.77
N ASN A 64 -8.91 -14.21 -1.83
CA ASN A 64 -9.00 -12.76 -2.05
C ASN A 64 -10.36 -12.32 -2.63
N PRO A 65 -10.86 -11.12 -2.26
CA PRO A 65 -12.10 -10.56 -2.78
C PRO A 65 -12.00 -10.25 -4.28
N LEU A 66 -13.10 -10.46 -5.00
CA LEU A 66 -13.19 -10.23 -6.44
C LEU A 66 -14.16 -9.09 -6.73
N VAL A 67 -13.63 -7.99 -7.27
CA VAL A 67 -14.44 -6.81 -7.61
C VAL A 67 -14.88 -6.90 -9.07
N ILE A 68 -16.18 -6.76 -9.31
CA ILE A 68 -16.76 -6.71 -10.65
C ILE A 68 -17.22 -5.28 -10.92
N ILE A 69 -16.66 -4.67 -11.98
CA ILE A 69 -16.99 -3.31 -12.41
C ILE A 69 -17.77 -3.40 -13.71
N ALA A 70 -19.08 -3.18 -13.63
CA ALA A 70 -19.94 -3.13 -14.81
C ALA A 70 -19.77 -1.77 -15.52
N HIS A 71 -18.83 -1.69 -16.46
CA HIS A 71 -18.63 -0.49 -17.28
C HIS A 71 -18.94 -0.78 -18.75
N ARG A 72 -19.90 -0.04 -19.32
CA ARG A 72 -20.38 -0.22 -20.71
C ARG A 72 -20.76 -1.68 -21.03
N ALA A 73 -21.35 -2.38 -20.05
CA ALA A 73 -21.72 -3.78 -20.15
C ALA A 73 -23.23 -3.96 -20.02
N SER A 74 -23.80 -4.93 -20.74
CA SER A 74 -25.20 -5.32 -20.55
C SER A 74 -25.34 -6.18 -19.28
N PRO A 75 -26.52 -6.22 -18.63
CA PRO A 75 -26.76 -7.10 -17.48
C PRO A 75 -26.45 -8.58 -17.77
N LEU A 76 -26.79 -9.04 -18.99
CA LEU A 76 -26.49 -10.40 -19.43
C LEU A 76 -24.98 -10.67 -19.54
N SER A 77 -24.20 -9.68 -19.98
CA SER A 77 -22.73 -9.79 -20.03
C SER A 77 -22.13 -9.89 -18.64
N VAL A 78 -22.65 -9.10 -17.68
CA VAL A 78 -22.20 -9.14 -16.28
C VAL A 78 -22.52 -10.50 -15.65
N GLN A 79 -23.74 -11.00 -15.85
CA GLN A 79 -24.15 -12.32 -15.35
C GLN A 79 -23.25 -13.45 -15.88
N LYS A 80 -22.87 -13.41 -17.17
CA LYS A 80 -21.92 -14.38 -17.73
C LYS A 80 -20.56 -14.33 -17.03
N VAL A 81 -20.03 -13.14 -16.75
CA VAL A 81 -18.76 -12.96 -16.05
C VAL A 81 -18.87 -13.46 -14.60
N GLU A 82 -19.96 -13.18 -13.91
CA GLU A 82 -20.23 -13.71 -12.56
C GLU A 82 -20.25 -15.23 -12.53
N THR A 83 -20.96 -15.85 -13.47
CA THR A 83 -21.03 -17.31 -13.61
C THR A 83 -19.65 -17.91 -13.81
N VAL A 84 -18.86 -17.34 -14.73
CA VAL A 84 -17.48 -17.80 -15.00
C VAL A 84 -16.61 -17.66 -13.75
N LEU A 85 -16.66 -16.52 -13.07
CA LEU A 85 -15.80 -16.22 -11.93
C LEU A 85 -16.26 -16.85 -10.60
N SER A 86 -17.50 -17.33 -10.52
CA SER A 86 -18.08 -17.96 -9.33
C SER A 86 -17.23 -19.12 -8.78
N VAL A 87 -16.51 -19.80 -9.67
CA VAL A 87 -15.63 -20.94 -9.37
C VAL A 87 -14.46 -20.59 -8.46
N LEU A 88 -14.15 -19.29 -8.33
CA LEU A 88 -13.11 -18.79 -7.43
C LEU A 88 -13.55 -18.86 -5.97
N GLY A 89 -14.86 -18.94 -5.70
CA GLY A 89 -15.41 -18.89 -4.34
C GLY A 89 -15.20 -17.54 -3.66
N SER A 90 -14.79 -16.51 -4.41
CA SER A 90 -14.58 -15.17 -3.89
C SER A 90 -15.91 -14.48 -3.58
N LYS A 91 -15.93 -13.65 -2.53
CA LYS A 91 -17.04 -12.72 -2.30
C LYS A 91 -17.04 -11.69 -3.44
N HIS A 92 -18.11 -11.67 -4.22
CA HIS A 92 -18.29 -10.68 -5.27
C HIS A 92 -18.68 -9.32 -4.65
N VAL A 93 -17.99 -8.28 -5.09
CA VAL A 93 -18.29 -6.89 -4.71
C VAL A 93 -18.54 -6.10 -5.98
N TYR A 94 -19.66 -5.40 -6.03
CA TYR A 94 -20.10 -4.61 -7.18
C TYR A 94 -19.84 -3.14 -6.92
N LEU A 95 -19.07 -2.52 -7.80
CA LEU A 95 -18.73 -1.11 -7.73
C LEU A 95 -18.87 -0.47 -9.11
N SER A 96 -19.27 0.79 -9.16
CA SER A 96 -19.06 1.60 -10.35
C SER A 96 -17.56 1.86 -10.57
N ALA A 97 -17.17 2.18 -11.80
CA ALA A 97 -15.78 2.52 -12.11
C ALA A 97 -15.29 3.71 -11.25
N HIS A 98 -16.16 4.69 -11.01
CA HIS A 98 -15.83 5.84 -10.16
C HIS A 98 -15.61 5.45 -8.69
N GLU A 99 -16.48 4.61 -8.13
CA GLU A 99 -16.30 4.12 -6.74
C GLU A 99 -15.03 3.28 -6.60
N HIS A 100 -14.77 2.40 -7.56
CA HIS A 100 -13.54 1.61 -7.60
C HIS A 100 -12.29 2.51 -7.63
N ASP A 101 -12.26 3.51 -8.51
CA ASP A 101 -11.10 4.38 -8.67
C ASP A 101 -10.88 5.22 -7.41
N ARG A 102 -11.94 5.71 -6.78
CA ARG A 102 -11.86 6.42 -5.49
C ARG A 102 -11.30 5.53 -4.40
N ILE A 103 -11.87 4.34 -4.19
CA ILE A 103 -11.43 3.40 -3.15
C ILE A 103 -9.98 2.95 -3.39
N THR A 104 -9.61 2.70 -4.64
CA THR A 104 -8.24 2.32 -5.03
C THR A 104 -7.27 3.46 -4.74
N ALA A 105 -7.65 4.71 -5.03
CA ALA A 105 -6.83 5.86 -4.69
C ALA A 105 -6.64 5.98 -3.18
N ASP A 106 -7.74 5.93 -2.41
CA ASP A 106 -7.75 6.08 -0.94
C ASP A 106 -6.88 5.03 -0.24
N THR A 107 -6.78 3.83 -0.80
CA THR A 107 -6.02 2.71 -0.23
C THR A 107 -4.58 2.61 -0.75
N GLN A 108 -4.28 3.09 -1.97
CA GLN A 108 -3.00 2.82 -2.62
C GLN A 108 -2.19 4.07 -2.96
N ALA A 109 -2.82 5.20 -3.32
CA ALA A 109 -2.13 6.34 -3.91
C ALA A 109 -1.12 6.99 -2.94
N VAL A 110 -1.58 7.36 -1.75
CA VAL A 110 -0.72 7.98 -0.73
C VAL A 110 0.32 6.99 -0.20
N THR A 111 -0.07 5.75 0.01
CA THR A 111 0.82 4.65 0.41
C THR A 111 1.99 4.51 -0.57
N HIS A 112 1.72 4.37 -1.87
CA HIS A 112 2.75 4.26 -2.89
C HIS A 112 3.61 5.53 -2.97
N ALA A 113 2.99 6.72 -2.94
CA ALA A 113 3.72 7.97 -2.99
C ALA A 113 4.71 8.13 -1.82
N ALA A 114 4.32 7.72 -0.60
CA ALA A 114 5.19 7.74 0.56
C ALA A 114 6.43 6.85 0.35
N PHE A 115 6.25 5.57 0.00
CA PHE A 115 7.38 4.65 -0.15
C PHE A 115 8.28 4.94 -1.35
N LEU A 116 7.70 5.40 -2.47
CA LEU A 116 8.48 5.90 -3.60
C LEU A 116 9.28 7.15 -3.22
N SER A 117 8.76 7.99 -2.33
CA SER A 117 9.50 9.16 -1.83
C SER A 117 10.63 8.75 -0.89
N MET A 118 10.42 7.74 -0.02
CA MET A 118 11.48 7.18 0.83
C MET A 118 12.63 6.61 -0.01
N GLY A 119 12.32 5.78 -1.01
CA GLY A 119 13.36 5.22 -1.88
C GLY A 119 14.12 6.30 -2.65
N LYS A 120 13.44 7.35 -3.12
CA LYS A 120 14.11 8.52 -3.71
C LYS A 120 15.04 9.22 -2.73
N ALA A 121 14.62 9.38 -1.47
CA ALA A 121 15.41 10.06 -0.46
C ALA A 121 16.69 9.28 -0.12
N TRP A 122 16.55 7.98 0.13
CA TRP A 122 17.70 7.12 0.43
C TRP A 122 18.65 6.97 -0.77
N HIS A 123 18.13 6.91 -1.99
CA HIS A 123 18.97 6.91 -3.19
C HIS A 123 19.70 8.26 -3.38
N ALA A 124 19.03 9.40 -3.18
CA ALA A 124 19.66 10.72 -3.29
C ALA A 124 20.81 10.91 -2.30
N ASN A 125 20.65 10.38 -1.08
CA ASN A 125 21.69 10.38 -0.05
C ASN A 125 22.68 9.21 -0.18
N THR A 126 22.57 8.38 -1.22
CA THR A 126 23.45 7.21 -1.47
C THR A 126 23.57 6.25 -0.28
N GLN A 127 22.45 6.03 0.42
CA GLN A 127 22.42 5.27 1.67
C GLN A 127 21.50 4.05 1.62
N PHE A 128 21.89 3.01 2.34
CA PHE A 128 21.05 1.86 2.65
C PHE A 128 20.59 1.99 4.10
N PRO A 129 19.31 2.29 4.38
CA PRO A 129 18.87 2.64 5.73
C PRO A 129 19.15 1.54 6.77
N TRP A 130 19.04 0.26 6.40
CA TRP A 130 19.35 -0.88 7.28
C TRP A 130 20.84 -1.05 7.61
N GLU A 131 21.74 -0.34 6.93
CA GLU A 131 23.18 -0.29 7.26
C GLU A 131 23.48 0.85 8.25
N MET A 132 22.47 1.62 8.67
CA MET A 132 22.61 2.78 9.54
C MET A 132 22.01 2.51 10.92
N SER A 133 22.68 3.00 11.98
CA SER A 133 22.20 2.86 13.36
C SER A 133 20.87 3.57 13.65
N ARG A 134 20.46 4.52 12.80
CA ARG A 134 19.26 5.34 12.99
C ARG A 134 17.97 4.78 12.37
N TYR A 135 18.03 3.72 11.57
CA TYR A 135 16.85 3.06 10.97
C TYR A 135 16.78 1.60 11.44
N VAL A 136 16.68 1.42 12.75
CA VAL A 136 16.73 0.11 13.41
C VAL A 136 15.40 -0.18 14.10
N GLY A 137 14.82 -1.34 13.78
CA GLY A 137 13.70 -1.92 14.53
C GLY A 137 12.31 -1.43 14.13
N GLY A 138 11.31 -2.18 14.59
CA GLY A 138 9.88 -1.83 14.55
C GLY A 138 9.38 -1.23 13.23
N VAL A 139 8.93 0.03 13.32
CA VAL A 139 8.33 0.79 12.21
C VAL A 139 9.30 0.99 11.04
N GLU A 140 10.60 1.16 11.31
CA GLU A 140 11.59 1.42 10.26
C GLU A 140 11.82 0.19 9.38
N ASN A 141 11.82 -1.00 9.98
CA ASN A 141 11.88 -2.27 9.26
C ASN A 141 10.71 -2.43 8.29
N VAL A 142 9.49 -2.10 8.74
CA VAL A 142 8.31 -2.15 7.88
C VAL A 142 8.46 -1.17 6.70
N LYS A 143 8.92 0.05 6.96
CA LYS A 143 9.13 1.04 5.88
C LYS A 143 10.11 0.55 4.82
N ILE A 144 11.24 0.01 5.26
CA ILE A 144 12.29 -0.53 4.39
C ILE A 144 11.75 -1.69 3.55
N ASN A 145 11.12 -2.67 4.19
CA ASN A 145 10.61 -3.87 3.52
C ASN A 145 9.55 -3.51 2.47
N ILE A 146 8.63 -2.59 2.78
CA ILE A 146 7.60 -2.15 1.84
C ILE A 146 8.23 -1.37 0.68
N MET A 147 9.16 -0.45 0.96
CA MET A 147 9.87 0.30 -0.07
C MET A 147 10.57 -0.65 -1.05
N LEU A 148 11.35 -1.62 -0.55
CA LEU A 148 12.05 -2.58 -1.39
C LEU A 148 11.08 -3.45 -2.18
N ARG A 149 9.95 -3.86 -1.59
CA ARG A 149 8.89 -4.59 -2.29
C ARG A 149 8.29 -3.76 -3.42
N ILE A 150 8.13 -2.46 -3.27
CA ILE A 150 7.62 -1.59 -4.35
C ILE A 150 8.66 -1.46 -5.48
N TYR A 151 9.92 -1.20 -5.12
CA TYR A 151 10.98 -1.05 -6.12
C TYR A 151 11.39 -2.38 -6.78
N SER A 152 11.06 -3.54 -6.21
CA SER A 152 11.28 -4.84 -6.88
C SER A 152 10.24 -5.15 -7.96
N GLN A 153 9.22 -4.30 -8.14
CA GLN A 153 8.12 -4.49 -9.10
C GLN A 153 8.28 -3.59 -10.34
N LYS A 154 7.37 -3.75 -11.31
CA LYS A 154 7.41 -2.99 -12.57
C LYS A 154 6.82 -1.58 -12.37
N TRP A 155 7.58 -0.57 -12.80
CA TRP A 155 7.22 0.85 -12.64
C TRP A 155 5.83 1.20 -13.20
N HIS A 156 5.41 0.57 -14.30
CA HIS A 156 4.18 0.91 -15.02
C HIS A 156 2.92 0.53 -14.23
N VAL A 157 3.00 -0.38 -13.26
CA VAL A 157 1.88 -0.72 -12.35
C VAL A 157 1.56 0.48 -11.46
N TYR A 158 2.59 1.09 -10.88
CA TYR A 158 2.45 2.27 -10.02
C TYR A 158 2.14 3.53 -10.84
N ALA A 159 2.80 3.71 -11.99
CA ALA A 159 2.56 4.84 -12.88
C ALA A 159 1.14 4.83 -13.44
N GLY A 160 0.64 3.66 -13.86
CA GLY A 160 -0.71 3.51 -14.38
C GLY A 160 -1.75 3.92 -13.34
N LEU A 161 -1.63 3.44 -12.10
CA LEU A 161 -2.52 3.84 -11.01
C LEU A 161 -2.39 5.34 -10.71
N ALA A 162 -1.18 5.85 -10.52
CA ALA A 162 -0.97 7.24 -10.11
C ALA A 162 -1.40 8.25 -11.19
N ILE A 163 -1.06 7.98 -12.45
CA ILE A 163 -1.32 8.90 -13.56
C ILE A 163 -2.72 8.71 -14.13
N LEU A 164 -3.25 7.50 -14.27
CA LEU A 164 -4.54 7.33 -14.97
C LEU A 164 -5.76 7.53 -14.07
N ASN A 165 -5.59 7.43 -12.74
CA ASN A 165 -6.68 7.64 -11.79
C ASN A 165 -6.74 9.11 -11.32
N PRO A 166 -7.80 9.89 -11.66
CA PRO A 166 -7.92 11.28 -11.26
C PRO A 166 -7.94 11.51 -9.74
N GLU A 167 -8.52 10.59 -8.98
CA GLU A 167 -8.54 10.67 -7.51
C GLU A 167 -7.14 10.46 -6.93
N ALA A 168 -6.36 9.54 -7.51
CA ALA A 168 -4.95 9.36 -7.13
C ALA A 168 -4.13 10.62 -7.41
N ARG A 169 -4.37 11.33 -8.53
CA ARG A 169 -3.68 12.60 -8.81
C ARG A 169 -3.90 13.65 -7.73
N LYS A 170 -5.15 13.81 -7.28
CA LYS A 170 -5.53 14.74 -6.20
C LYS A 170 -4.82 14.37 -4.90
N GLN A 171 -4.84 13.09 -4.55
CA GLN A 171 -4.22 12.57 -3.33
C GLN A 171 -2.71 12.74 -3.31
N ILE A 172 -2.02 12.39 -4.39
CA ILE A 172 -0.56 12.52 -4.47
C ILE A 172 -0.14 14.00 -4.42
N SER A 173 -0.92 14.88 -5.06
CA SER A 173 -0.69 16.33 -4.99
C SER A 173 -0.86 16.86 -3.57
N GLN A 174 -1.91 16.44 -2.86
CA GLN A 174 -2.14 16.83 -1.47
C GLN A 174 -1.10 16.22 -0.52
N PHE A 175 -0.67 14.98 -0.76
CA PHE A 175 0.39 14.34 0.03
C PHE A 175 1.68 15.14 -0.07
N ALA A 176 2.10 15.55 -1.28
CA ALA A 176 3.28 16.40 -1.45
C ALA A 176 3.17 17.74 -0.71
N ARG A 177 1.98 18.35 -0.66
CA ARG A 177 1.72 19.57 0.15
C ARG A 177 1.83 19.28 1.64
N SER A 178 1.21 18.19 2.11
CA SER A 178 1.20 17.78 3.51
C SER A 178 2.62 17.52 4.03
N VAL A 179 3.43 16.80 3.25
CA VAL A 179 4.87 16.59 3.53
C VAL A 179 5.60 17.94 3.60
N THR A 180 5.40 18.79 2.60
CA THR A 180 6.10 20.09 2.52
C THR A 180 5.75 21.02 3.69
N ASP A 181 4.46 21.11 4.05
CA ASP A 181 4.00 21.99 5.11
C ASP A 181 4.48 21.53 6.48
N LEU A 182 4.38 20.22 6.77
CA LEU A 182 4.89 19.65 8.02
C LEU A 182 6.41 19.83 8.11
N TYR A 183 7.15 19.56 7.03
CA TYR A 183 8.60 19.76 7.01
C TYR A 183 9.00 21.22 7.23
N LYS A 184 8.26 22.19 6.69
CA LYS A 184 8.49 23.62 6.95
C LYS A 184 8.29 23.98 8.42
N LEU A 185 7.21 23.49 9.04
CA LEU A 185 6.96 23.70 10.48
C LEU A 185 8.08 23.10 11.34
N MET A 186 8.57 21.91 10.95
CA MET A 186 9.73 21.28 11.58
C MET A 186 10.98 22.15 11.43
N LEU A 187 11.25 22.68 10.23
CA LEU A 187 12.41 23.51 9.93
C LEU A 187 12.39 24.86 10.67
N GLU A 188 11.22 25.45 10.82
CA GLU A 188 11.01 26.70 11.57
C GLU A 188 11.10 26.50 13.09
N GLY A 189 11.11 25.26 13.57
CA GLY A 189 11.05 24.95 15.00
C GLY A 189 9.69 25.30 15.63
N ASN A 190 8.61 25.40 14.84
CA ASN A 190 7.30 25.82 15.29
C ASN A 190 6.51 24.65 15.91
N ALA A 191 6.96 24.21 17.09
CA ALA A 191 6.36 23.09 17.83
C ALA A 191 4.85 23.23 18.09
N PRO A 192 4.32 24.41 18.51
CA PRO A 192 2.89 24.57 18.74
C PRO A 192 2.05 24.36 17.48
N ALA A 193 2.47 24.94 16.34
CA ALA A 193 1.73 24.79 15.09
C ALA A 193 1.82 23.36 14.53
N LEU A 194 2.99 22.72 14.62
CA LEU A 194 3.18 21.32 14.23
C LEU A 194 2.25 20.41 15.03
N ARG A 195 2.24 20.55 16.36
CA ARG A 195 1.39 19.77 17.26
C ARG A 195 -0.09 19.99 16.96
N ALA A 196 -0.52 21.24 16.82
CA ALA A 196 -1.91 21.57 16.52
C ALA A 196 -2.38 20.93 15.20
N ARG A 197 -1.57 21.00 14.15
CA ARG A 197 -1.88 20.41 12.84
C ARG A 197 -2.00 18.89 12.91
N VAL A 198 -1.02 18.22 13.52
CA VAL A 198 -1.00 16.76 13.64
C VAL A 198 -2.14 16.24 14.51
N LEU A 199 -2.48 16.92 15.61
CA LEU A 199 -3.62 16.53 16.46
C LEU A 199 -4.97 16.79 15.79
N ALA A 200 -5.11 17.86 15.01
CA ALA A 200 -6.31 18.09 14.21
C ALA A 200 -6.48 16.98 13.15
N ALA A 201 -5.38 16.55 12.52
CA ALA A 201 -5.39 15.43 11.60
C ALA A 201 -5.77 14.11 12.29
N LYS A 202 -5.21 13.83 13.48
CA LYS A 202 -5.59 12.70 14.33
C LYS A 202 -7.10 12.67 14.56
N GLN A 203 -7.70 13.78 14.98
CA GLN A 203 -9.13 13.85 15.29
C GLN A 203 -10.01 13.59 14.06
N LYS A 204 -9.66 14.15 12.89
CA LYS A 204 -10.43 13.96 11.65
C LYS A 204 -10.42 12.50 11.19
N VAL A 205 -9.24 11.88 11.16
CA VAL A 205 -9.01 10.53 10.62
C VAL A 205 -9.41 9.44 11.61
N PHE A 206 -8.95 9.56 12.85
CA PHE A 206 -9.06 8.52 13.88
C PHE A 206 -10.12 8.79 14.95
N GLY A 207 -10.72 9.99 14.99
CA GLY A 207 -11.70 10.36 16.01
C GLY A 207 -11.09 10.95 17.27
N HIS A 208 -11.95 11.28 18.23
CA HIS A 208 -11.57 11.88 19.52
C HIS A 208 -11.24 10.81 20.55
N ASP A 209 -10.42 11.18 21.56
CA ASP A 209 -10.13 10.36 22.72
C ASP A 209 -11.42 10.21 23.57
N GLY A 210 -12.27 9.24 23.22
CA GLY A 210 -13.61 9.01 23.79
C GLY A 210 -14.68 8.62 22.76
N SER A 211 -14.43 8.91 21.48
CA SER A 211 -15.24 8.43 20.36
C SER A 211 -14.33 8.10 19.16
N PRO A 212 -13.44 7.11 19.30
CA PRO A 212 -12.52 6.75 18.24
C PRO A 212 -13.26 6.15 17.04
N LYS A 213 -12.70 6.36 15.85
CA LYS A 213 -13.15 5.77 14.57
C LYS A 213 -12.38 4.49 14.20
N TRP A 214 -11.26 4.21 14.87
CA TRP A 214 -10.55 2.94 14.72
C TRP A 214 -11.28 1.80 15.43
N ALA A 215 -10.98 0.55 15.05
CA ALA A 215 -11.55 -0.64 15.67
C ALA A 215 -11.03 -0.84 17.11
N ASP A 216 -11.82 -1.55 17.94
CA ASP A 216 -11.45 -1.84 19.34
C ASP A 216 -10.11 -2.58 19.42
N ARG A 217 -9.94 -3.61 18.58
CA ARG A 217 -8.69 -4.35 18.42
C ARG A 217 -7.80 -3.65 17.39
N PRO A 218 -6.53 -3.33 17.73
CA PRO A 218 -5.58 -2.76 16.78
C PRO A 218 -5.41 -3.62 15.54
N LEU A 219 -5.19 -2.98 14.38
CA LEU A 219 -4.96 -3.70 13.12
C LEU A 219 -3.66 -4.53 13.11
N LEU A 220 -2.71 -4.21 13.98
CA LEU A 220 -1.43 -4.89 14.09
C LEU A 220 -1.05 -5.18 15.54
N ASN A 221 -0.42 -6.33 15.73
CA ASN A 221 0.32 -6.62 16.95
C ASN A 221 1.71 -5.95 16.88
N PRO A 222 2.09 -5.08 17.84
CA PRO A 222 3.40 -4.45 17.89
C PRO A 222 4.58 -5.44 17.83
N ASP A 223 4.43 -6.62 18.46
CA ASP A 223 5.46 -7.67 18.48
C ASP A 223 5.80 -8.21 17.08
N LEU A 224 4.92 -7.98 16.10
CA LEU A 224 5.13 -8.36 14.71
C LEU A 224 6.13 -7.44 14.01
N LEU A 225 6.17 -6.15 14.40
CA LEU A 225 7.01 -5.12 13.77
C LEU A 225 8.50 -5.35 14.04
N GLU A 226 8.85 -5.96 15.18
CA GLU A 226 10.23 -6.18 15.59
C GLU A 226 10.90 -7.39 14.92
N ARG A 227 10.12 -8.28 14.29
CA ARG A 227 10.60 -9.59 13.82
C ARG A 227 11.32 -9.56 12.47
N PHE A 228 11.14 -8.51 11.67
CA PHE A 228 11.52 -8.52 10.24
C PHE A 228 12.57 -7.46 9.89
N SER A 229 13.81 -7.64 10.37
CA SER A 229 14.96 -6.76 10.06
C SER A 229 15.81 -7.29 8.90
N LEU A 230 16.31 -6.38 8.05
CA LEU A 230 17.37 -6.68 7.06
C LEU A 230 18.78 -6.56 7.64
N GLY A 231 18.97 -5.73 8.68
CA GLY A 231 20.24 -5.66 9.42
C GLY A 231 20.38 -6.84 10.40
N ARG A 232 21.61 -7.31 10.64
CA ARG A 232 21.88 -8.39 11.62
C ARG A 232 21.63 -7.86 13.04
N LYS A 233 20.93 -8.64 13.88
CA LYS A 233 20.70 -8.29 15.30
C LYS A 233 22.01 -8.09 16.08
N GLU A 234 23.07 -8.80 15.69
CA GLU A 234 24.41 -8.71 16.28
C GLU A 234 25.10 -7.36 16.02
N ASP A 235 24.69 -6.65 14.96
CA ASP A 235 25.21 -5.32 14.58
C ASP A 235 24.41 -4.17 15.26
N GLN A 236 23.32 -4.49 15.97
CA GLN A 236 22.44 -3.51 16.65
C GLN A 236 22.88 -3.33 18.11
N THR A 237 23.95 -2.57 18.32
CA THR A 237 24.51 -2.30 19.65
C THR A 237 23.87 -1.11 20.37
N GLU A 238 23.14 -0.25 19.65
CA GLU A 238 22.43 0.92 20.19
C GLU A 238 20.92 0.65 20.30
N PRO A 239 20.25 1.18 21.35
CA PRO A 239 18.79 1.11 21.45
C PRO A 239 18.11 1.84 20.27
N PRO A 240 16.87 1.46 19.90
CA PRO A 240 16.13 2.14 18.84
C PRO A 240 16.02 3.64 19.13
N ARG A 241 16.40 4.47 18.16
CA ARG A 241 16.26 5.93 18.28
C ARG A 241 14.85 6.36 17.90
N ALA A 242 14.33 7.36 18.62
CA ALA A 242 13.08 8.01 18.25
C ALA A 242 13.21 8.65 16.87
N ASN A 243 12.15 8.56 16.06
CA ASN A 243 12.10 9.07 14.70
C ASN A 243 10.88 9.99 14.57
N ASN A 244 11.03 11.12 13.87
CA ASN A 244 9.96 12.10 13.70
C ASN A 244 8.77 11.58 12.87
N HIS A 245 8.99 10.49 12.12
CA HIS A 245 8.02 9.82 11.30
C HIS A 245 7.26 10.76 10.34
N LEU A 246 7.96 11.74 9.72
CA LEU A 246 7.37 12.68 8.76
C LEU A 246 6.49 11.99 7.70
N SER A 247 6.91 10.83 7.22
CA SER A 247 6.12 10.00 6.29
C SER A 247 4.74 9.57 6.81
N LEU A 248 4.63 9.17 8.08
CA LEU A 248 3.37 8.78 8.71
C LEU A 248 2.53 10.02 9.06
N LEU A 249 3.17 11.06 9.60
CA LEU A 249 2.50 12.32 9.92
C LEU A 249 1.86 12.95 8.67
N ALA A 250 2.61 13.01 7.57
CA ALA A 250 2.14 13.59 6.31
C ALA A 250 1.06 12.76 5.63
N MET A 251 1.06 11.44 5.82
CA MET A 251 -0.02 10.59 5.32
C MET A 251 -1.32 10.87 6.05
N VAL A 252 -1.29 10.95 7.39
CA VAL A 252 -2.48 11.22 8.20
C VAL A 252 -2.98 12.66 7.96
N ASP A 253 -2.07 13.63 7.83
CA ASP A 253 -2.41 15.00 7.43
C ASP A 253 -3.06 15.05 6.04
N CYS A 254 -2.52 14.31 5.06
CA CYS A 254 -3.11 14.23 3.72
C CYS A 254 -4.54 13.67 3.75
N TRP A 255 -4.77 12.57 4.47
CA TRP A 255 -6.12 12.00 4.64
C TRP A 255 -7.06 12.99 5.32
N ALA A 256 -6.60 13.69 6.35
CA ALA A 256 -7.37 14.70 7.07
C ALA A 256 -7.78 15.89 6.18
N GLU A 257 -6.88 16.37 5.33
CA GLU A 257 -7.14 17.48 4.40
C GLU A 257 -8.09 17.10 3.27
N LEU A 258 -8.13 15.82 2.88
CA LEU A 258 -9.04 15.31 1.86
C LEU A 258 -10.35 14.76 2.42
N GLY A 259 -10.52 14.73 3.74
CA GLY A 259 -11.68 14.13 4.40
C GLY A 259 -11.77 12.61 4.16
N ILE A 260 -10.63 11.94 3.96
CA ILE A 260 -10.56 10.50 3.78
C ILE A 260 -10.45 9.83 5.15
N VAL A 261 -11.34 8.87 5.42
CA VAL A 261 -11.25 7.98 6.58
C VAL A 261 -10.88 6.58 6.06
N PRO A 262 -9.61 6.14 6.24
CA PRO A 262 -9.12 4.86 5.72
C PRO A 262 -9.99 3.63 6.06
N TYR A 263 -10.62 3.64 7.24
CA TYR A 263 -11.46 2.54 7.72
C TYR A 263 -12.75 2.34 6.91
N ASP A 264 -13.24 3.36 6.21
CA ASP A 264 -14.46 3.26 5.39
C ASP A 264 -14.25 2.42 4.13
N HIS A 265 -13.00 2.21 3.71
CA HIS A 265 -12.62 1.58 2.45
C HIS A 265 -11.97 0.21 2.60
N MET A 266 -12.13 -0.43 3.76
CA MET A 266 -11.52 -1.73 4.10
C MET A 266 -11.97 -2.90 3.20
N ILE A 267 -13.05 -2.74 2.42
CA ILE A 267 -13.56 -3.77 1.51
C ILE A 267 -12.60 -4.07 0.35
N CYS A 268 -11.81 -3.09 -0.10
CA CYS A 268 -10.79 -3.25 -1.14
C CYS A 268 -9.37 -2.98 -0.60
N SER A 269 -9.18 -2.99 0.73
CA SER A 269 -7.86 -2.81 1.32
C SER A 269 -6.92 -3.93 0.89
N THR A 270 -5.73 -3.58 0.43
CA THR A 270 -4.65 -4.55 0.22
C THR A 270 -4.01 -4.92 1.57
N PRO A 271 -3.38 -6.10 1.71
CA PRO A 271 -2.61 -6.45 2.90
C PRO A 271 -1.53 -5.40 3.24
N LEU A 272 -0.92 -4.80 2.21
CA LEU A 272 0.04 -3.71 2.32
C LEU A 272 -0.58 -2.46 2.94
N PHE A 273 -1.76 -2.07 2.49
CA PHE A 273 -2.49 -0.95 3.06
C PHE A 273 -2.90 -1.20 4.51
N ARG A 274 -3.36 -2.41 4.85
CA ARG A 274 -3.73 -2.77 6.24
C ARG A 274 -2.53 -2.69 7.17
N LEU A 275 -1.39 -3.24 6.75
CA LEU A 275 -0.13 -3.12 7.48
C LEU A 275 0.26 -1.65 7.67
N TRP A 276 0.19 -0.85 6.61
CA TRP A 276 0.59 0.55 6.72
C TRP A 276 -0.37 1.41 7.56
N LEU A 277 -1.68 1.20 7.42
CA LEU A 277 -2.70 1.82 8.26
C LEU A 277 -2.52 1.42 9.73
N GLY A 278 -2.22 0.14 10.01
CA GLY A 278 -1.96 -0.32 11.37
C GLY A 278 -0.70 0.29 11.99
N VAL A 279 0.35 0.55 11.20
CA VAL A 279 1.54 1.27 11.67
C VAL A 279 1.22 2.73 11.99
N ALA A 280 0.42 3.40 11.16
CA ALA A 280 -0.06 4.74 11.45
C ALA A 280 -0.95 4.76 12.70
N GLU A 281 -1.89 3.82 12.82
CA GLU A 281 -2.72 3.65 14.00
C GLU A 281 -1.86 3.47 15.25
N TYR A 282 -0.85 2.60 15.21
CA TYR A 282 0.06 2.34 16.33
C TYR A 282 0.73 3.63 16.84
N LEU A 283 1.28 4.46 15.93
CA LEU A 283 1.88 5.75 16.29
C LEU A 283 0.85 6.72 16.89
N PHE A 284 -0.32 6.85 16.28
CA PHE A 284 -1.31 7.86 16.68
C PHE A 284 -2.18 7.46 17.89
N ARG A 285 -2.22 6.16 18.22
CA ARG A 285 -2.91 5.64 19.40
C ARG A 285 -2.10 5.81 20.68
N SER A 286 -0.77 5.90 20.58
CA SER A 286 0.13 6.18 21.71
C SER A 286 0.48 7.67 21.80
N SER A 287 -0.07 8.35 22.80
CA SER A 287 0.23 9.77 23.05
C SER A 287 1.72 10.00 23.34
N GLU A 288 2.37 9.07 24.02
CA GLU A 288 3.81 9.13 24.32
C GLU A 288 4.65 9.05 23.05
N MET A 289 4.39 8.06 22.18
CA MET A 289 5.13 7.92 20.93
C MET A 289 4.89 9.10 19.98
N LEU A 290 3.66 9.61 19.94
CA LEU A 290 3.33 10.76 19.10
C LEU A 290 4.02 12.03 19.61
N ASP A 291 4.01 12.27 20.92
CA ASP A 291 4.71 13.42 21.52
C ASP A 291 6.22 13.31 21.34
N ASP A 292 6.80 12.10 21.46
CA ASP A 292 8.21 11.85 21.17
C ASP A 292 8.55 12.10 19.70
N ALA A 293 7.73 11.63 18.75
CA ALA A 293 7.92 11.91 17.33
C ALA A 293 7.88 13.41 17.03
N LEU A 294 6.93 14.15 17.61
CA LEU A 294 6.83 15.60 17.46
C LEU A 294 8.02 16.34 18.09
N ARG A 295 8.51 15.89 19.25
CA ARG A 295 9.71 16.43 19.88
C ARG A 295 10.93 16.19 19.02
N THR A 296 11.16 14.95 18.56
CA THR A 296 12.23 14.60 17.61
C THR A 296 12.14 15.42 16.33
N ALA A 297 10.94 15.72 15.85
CA ALA A 297 10.73 16.54 14.65
C ALA A 297 11.26 17.98 14.78
N ILE A 298 11.33 18.50 16.01
CA ILE A 298 11.77 19.87 16.31
C ILE A 298 13.21 19.89 16.81
N GLU A 299 13.55 19.01 17.76
CA GLU A 299 14.79 19.08 18.53
C GLU A 299 15.91 18.21 17.95
N ASP A 300 15.57 17.14 17.21
CA ASP A 300 16.56 16.25 16.60
C ASP A 300 16.75 16.57 15.12
N HIS A 301 18.00 16.84 14.74
CA HIS A 301 18.36 17.16 13.36
C HIS A 301 18.92 15.95 12.60
N THR A 302 19.03 14.79 13.23
CA THR A 302 19.60 13.55 12.67
C THR A 302 18.91 13.12 11.37
N TYR A 303 17.58 13.28 11.29
CA TYR A 303 16.77 12.90 10.12
C TYR A 303 16.55 14.03 9.12
N ARG A 304 16.98 15.27 9.43
CA ARG A 304 16.61 16.48 8.66
C ARG A 304 17.01 16.41 7.20
N SER A 305 18.21 15.88 6.93
CA SER A 305 18.71 15.69 5.56
C SER A 305 17.90 14.65 4.79
N ASP A 306 17.44 13.60 5.47
CA ASP A 306 16.63 12.55 4.86
C ASP A 306 15.20 13.06 4.59
N ASP A 307 14.65 13.85 5.52
CA ASP A 307 13.34 14.49 5.40
C ASP A 307 13.29 15.54 4.28
N LEU A 308 14.40 16.25 4.04
CA LEU A 308 14.54 17.18 2.91
C LEU A 308 14.42 16.42 1.59
N GLU A 309 15.22 15.37 1.41
CA GLU A 309 15.19 14.55 0.19
C GLU A 309 13.86 13.80 0.04
N PHE A 310 13.22 13.42 1.14
CA PHE A 310 11.87 12.87 1.14
C PHE A 310 10.83 13.87 0.63
N THR A 311 10.94 15.13 1.07
CA THR A 311 10.09 16.24 0.60
C THR A 311 10.27 16.49 -0.91
N PHE A 312 11.51 16.48 -1.40
CA PHE A 312 11.80 16.58 -2.83
C PHE A 312 11.31 15.37 -3.62
N GLY A 313 11.43 14.17 -3.05
CA GLY A 313 10.87 12.94 -3.58
C GLY A 313 9.36 13.07 -3.81
N ALA A 314 8.62 13.44 -2.77
CA ALA A 314 7.17 13.59 -2.79
C ALA A 314 6.69 14.62 -3.82
N ARG A 315 7.35 15.79 -3.87
CA ARG A 315 7.05 16.82 -4.87
C ARG A 315 7.33 16.35 -6.29
N GLY A 316 8.48 15.73 -6.53
CA GLY A 316 8.84 15.25 -7.86
C GLY A 316 7.90 14.15 -8.39
N TRP A 317 7.38 13.28 -7.50
CA TRP A 317 6.34 12.32 -7.89
C TRP A 317 5.00 13.01 -8.19
N ALA A 318 4.58 13.97 -7.37
CA ALA A 318 3.37 14.75 -7.63
C ALA A 318 3.44 15.53 -8.95
N GLU A 319 4.59 16.13 -9.26
CA GLU A 319 4.82 16.84 -10.54
C GLU A 319 4.68 15.89 -11.74
N CYS A 320 5.32 14.72 -11.70
CA CYS A 320 5.19 13.70 -12.75
C CYS A 320 3.74 13.27 -12.98
N VAL A 321 2.99 13.07 -11.88
CA VAL A 321 1.58 12.66 -11.93
C VAL A 321 0.70 13.75 -12.49
N SER A 322 0.90 15.00 -12.04
CA SER A 322 0.08 16.13 -12.46
C SER A 322 0.21 16.41 -13.96
N GLN A 323 1.40 16.21 -14.52
CA GLN A 323 1.68 16.40 -15.95
C GLN A 323 1.40 15.14 -16.80
N GLY A 324 1.16 13.98 -16.17
CA GLY A 324 0.96 12.72 -16.87
C GLY A 324 2.19 12.20 -17.61
N HIS A 325 3.39 12.54 -17.14
CA HIS A 325 4.65 12.22 -17.82
C HIS A 325 5.15 10.81 -17.47
N PHE A 326 4.70 9.80 -18.23
CA PHE A 326 5.11 8.39 -18.04
C PHE A 326 6.62 8.18 -18.16
N GLU A 327 7.29 8.82 -19.13
CA GLU A 327 8.74 8.64 -19.32
C GLU A 327 9.56 9.22 -18.16
N THR A 328 9.19 10.41 -17.66
CA THR A 328 9.85 10.99 -16.48
C THR A 328 9.62 10.12 -15.25
N TRP A 329 8.40 9.60 -15.08
CA TRP A 329 8.09 8.66 -14.00
C TRP A 329 8.94 7.39 -14.09
N LYS A 330 9.02 6.77 -15.27
CA LYS A 330 9.85 5.59 -15.54
C LYS A 330 11.30 5.84 -15.17
N ASN A 331 11.90 6.90 -15.68
CA ASN A 331 13.31 7.22 -15.42
C ASN A 331 13.58 7.43 -13.92
N ARG A 332 12.69 8.14 -13.21
CA ARG A 332 12.82 8.34 -11.75
C ARG A 332 12.73 7.02 -10.97
N PHE A 333 11.86 6.11 -11.40
CA PHE A 333 11.68 4.81 -10.80
C PHE A 333 12.88 3.90 -11.07
N GLU A 334 13.23 3.70 -12.35
CA GLU A 334 14.27 2.75 -12.78
C GLU A 334 15.65 3.12 -12.26
N THR A 335 16.01 4.42 -12.24
CA THR A 335 17.29 4.87 -11.64
C THR A 335 17.40 4.52 -10.16
N THR A 336 16.30 4.63 -9.42
CA THR A 336 16.25 4.29 -7.99
C THR A 336 16.17 2.78 -7.77
N GLN A 337 15.45 2.08 -8.64
CA GLN A 337 15.40 0.63 -8.68
C GLN A 337 16.79 0.02 -8.90
N GLN A 338 17.57 0.56 -9.85
CA GLN A 338 18.94 0.11 -10.13
C GLN A 338 19.85 0.23 -8.91
N PHE A 339 19.73 1.31 -8.14
CA PHE A 339 20.49 1.50 -6.90
C PHE A 339 20.22 0.40 -5.86
N PHE A 340 18.95 0.00 -5.68
CA PHE A 340 18.57 -1.05 -4.73
C PHE A 340 18.64 -2.48 -5.28
N GLN A 341 18.85 -2.64 -6.59
CA GLN A 341 18.82 -3.93 -7.28
C GLN A 341 19.69 -5.03 -6.62
N PRO A 342 20.93 -4.74 -6.16
CA PRO A 342 21.77 -5.76 -5.52
C PRO A 342 21.18 -6.34 -4.22
N ARG A 343 20.19 -5.66 -3.62
CA ARG A 343 19.62 -5.98 -2.31
C ARG A 343 18.22 -6.60 -2.41
N PHE A 344 17.62 -6.65 -3.60
CA PHE A 344 16.26 -7.18 -3.78
C PHE A 344 16.11 -8.65 -3.41
N LYS A 345 17.13 -9.48 -3.63
CA LYS A 345 17.03 -10.92 -3.32
C LYS A 345 16.71 -11.16 -1.85
N ASP A 346 17.45 -10.50 -0.95
CA ASP A 346 17.27 -10.63 0.49
C ASP A 346 15.99 -9.92 0.94
N ALA A 347 15.71 -8.75 0.36
CA ALA A 347 14.52 -7.97 0.65
C ALA A 347 13.20 -8.68 0.29
N VAL A 348 13.17 -9.40 -0.84
CA VAL A 348 11.99 -10.16 -1.27
C VAL A 348 11.71 -11.31 -0.30
N ALA A 349 12.76 -12.00 0.17
CA ALA A 349 12.61 -13.08 1.15
C ALA A 349 12.02 -12.56 2.47
N VAL A 350 12.58 -11.49 3.03
CA VAL A 350 12.10 -10.87 4.28
C VAL A 350 10.71 -10.28 4.11
N GLY A 351 10.46 -9.56 3.00
CA GLY A 351 9.17 -8.96 2.69
C GLY A 351 8.05 -10.00 2.58
N ASN A 352 8.29 -11.13 1.91
CA ASN A 352 7.31 -12.21 1.80
C ASN A 352 7.01 -12.85 3.15
N ALA A 353 8.03 -13.09 3.98
CA ALA A 353 7.86 -13.62 5.33
C ALA A 353 7.02 -12.67 6.22
N MET A 354 7.29 -11.36 6.15
CA MET A 354 6.52 -10.33 6.86
C MET A 354 5.05 -10.35 6.45
N MET A 355 4.78 -10.38 5.14
CA MET A 355 3.40 -10.37 4.64
C MET A 355 2.62 -11.63 5.02
N LYS A 356 3.28 -12.78 4.99
CA LYS A 356 2.68 -14.04 5.44
C LYS A 356 2.28 -13.96 6.93
N ALA A 357 3.18 -13.46 7.77
CA ALA A 357 2.90 -13.33 9.20
C ALA A 357 1.77 -12.31 9.50
N VAL A 358 1.69 -11.20 8.75
CA VAL A 358 0.57 -10.25 8.84
C VAL A 358 -0.76 -10.92 8.47
N LEU A 359 -0.78 -11.69 7.39
CA LEU A 359 -1.98 -12.42 6.94
C LEU A 359 -2.42 -13.52 7.91
N GLU A 360 -1.49 -14.17 8.59
CA GLU A 360 -1.78 -15.17 9.63
C GLU A 360 -2.35 -14.48 10.88
N SER A 361 -1.76 -13.37 11.32
CA SER A 361 -2.21 -12.62 12.52
C SER A 361 -3.60 -11.98 12.40
N THR A 362 -4.13 -11.84 11.17
CA THR A 362 -5.45 -11.26 10.90
C THR A 362 -6.55 -12.31 10.75
N LYS A 363 -6.21 -13.61 10.79
CA LYS A 363 -7.18 -14.72 10.80
C LYS A 363 -7.65 -15.11 12.21
N ASP A 364 -6.88 -14.72 13.24
CA ASP A 364 -7.18 -14.86 14.67
C ASP A 364 -7.79 -13.56 15.23
#